data_AF-A0ABD2PC15-F1
#
_entry.id   AF-A0ABD2PC15-F1
#
_cell.length_a   1.000
_cell.length_b   1.000
_cell.length_c   1.000
_cell.angle_alpha   90.00
_cell.angle_beta   90.00
_cell.angle_gamma   90.00
#
_symmetry.space_group_name_H-M   'P 1'
#
loop_
_entity.id
_entity.type
_entity.pdbx_description
1 polymer ?
#
loop_
_entity_poly.entity_id
_entity_poly.type
_entity_poly.pdbx_seq_one_letter_code
_entity_poly.pdbx_strand_id
1 'polypeptide(L)'
;MKHLLRAFLNDLGGNPNKKNALNETVLHAACQLNQNKSFSVQERKASCVQLLLYWKGVTLAGGQREKVDLSAQDKDGNTALHWAASKGLRRCTELLLAHGSPLFIENNDKLTPCDLAMRGSHHDIARLLESRMVFADNNDTVNEDEIIQEQDEVYSGLRSQDLQEAKDQLLVDTSDMLKIPLFTAEALLRNN
;
A
#
# COMPACT_ATOMS: atom_id res chain seq x y z
N MET A 1 15.10 -10.67 29.55
CA MET A 1 14.11 -10.24 28.53
C MET A 1 13.70 -11.39 27.62
N LYS A 2 14.56 -11.93 26.73
CA LYS A 2 14.20 -13.00 25.78
C LYS A 2 13.62 -14.27 26.45
N HIS A 3 14.25 -14.74 27.53
CA HIS A 3 13.79 -15.92 28.29
C HIS A 3 12.43 -15.68 28.96
N LEU A 4 12.22 -14.48 29.54
CA LEU A 4 10.96 -14.13 30.19
C LEU A 4 9.81 -14.05 29.19
N LEU A 5 10.04 -13.43 28.02
CA LEU A 5 9.07 -13.40 26.93
C LEU A 5 8.75 -14.80 26.42
N ARG A 6 9.75 -15.67 26.25
CA ARG A 6 9.53 -17.05 25.81
C ARG A 6 8.75 -17.86 26.85
N ALA A 7 9.08 -17.73 28.13
CA ALA A 7 8.34 -18.38 29.21
C ALA A 7 6.90 -17.83 29.32
N PHE A 8 6.70 -16.53 29.13
CA PHE A 8 5.36 -15.94 29.12
C PHE A 8 4.50 -16.46 27.97
N LEU A 9 5.07 -16.55 26.77
CA LEU A 9 4.38 -16.99 25.57
C LEU A 9 4.10 -18.50 25.55
N ASN A 10 5.04 -19.32 26.06
CA ASN A 10 4.96 -20.78 25.99
C ASN A 10 4.42 -21.43 27.27
N ASP A 11 4.91 -20.99 28.44
CA ASP A 11 4.65 -21.66 29.72
C ASP A 11 3.42 -21.06 30.43
N LEU A 12 3.17 -19.76 30.25
CA LEU A 12 2.05 -19.04 30.88
C LEU A 12 0.84 -18.86 29.95
N GLY A 13 0.90 -19.34 28.70
CA GLY A 13 -0.20 -19.20 27.74
C GLY A 13 -0.55 -17.74 27.42
N GLY A 14 0.43 -16.83 27.54
CA GLY A 14 0.22 -15.41 27.30
C GLY A 14 -0.18 -15.14 25.85
N ASN A 15 -1.35 -14.54 25.63
CA ASN A 15 -1.82 -14.18 24.30
C ASN A 15 -1.34 -12.76 23.93
N PRO A 16 -0.44 -12.60 22.92
CA PRO A 16 0.11 -11.31 22.51
C PRO A 16 -0.92 -10.38 21.84
N ASN A 17 -2.07 -10.92 21.43
CA ASN A 17 -3.16 -10.16 20.82
C ASN A 17 -4.07 -9.51 21.87
N LYS A 18 -3.89 -9.81 23.16
CA LYS A 18 -4.65 -9.12 24.21
C LYS A 18 -4.29 -7.65 24.24
N LYS A 19 -5.34 -6.82 24.20
CA LYS A 19 -5.25 -5.36 24.21
C LYS A 19 -5.35 -4.84 25.64
N ASN A 20 -4.64 -3.76 25.93
CA ASN A 20 -4.76 -3.02 27.19
C ASN A 20 -5.95 -2.04 27.15
N ALA A 21 -6.19 -1.29 28.23
CA ALA A 21 -7.22 -0.25 28.29
C ALA A 21 -7.06 0.86 27.23
N LEU A 22 -5.89 0.95 26.58
CA LEU A 22 -5.58 1.85 25.46
C LEU A 22 -5.75 1.20 24.07
N ASN A 23 -6.35 0.01 23.99
CA ASN A 23 -6.39 -0.84 22.79
C ASN A 23 -5.01 -1.30 22.27
N GLU A 24 -3.96 -1.06 23.04
CA GLU A 24 -2.60 -1.42 22.70
C GLU A 24 -2.34 -2.92 22.87
N THR A 25 -1.83 -3.56 21.82
CA THR A 25 -1.28 -4.91 21.89
C THR A 25 0.16 -4.90 22.40
N VAL A 26 0.69 -6.07 22.76
CA VAL A 26 2.10 -6.24 23.17
C VAL A 26 3.07 -5.75 22.08
N LEU A 27 2.67 -5.82 20.81
CA LEU A 27 3.45 -5.33 19.67
C LEU A 27 3.58 -3.80 19.68
N HIS A 28 2.52 -3.07 20.04
CA HIS A 28 2.53 -1.62 20.18
C HIS A 28 3.47 -1.20 21.31
N ALA A 29 3.33 -1.81 22.49
CA ALA A 29 4.20 -1.54 23.64
C ALA A 29 5.69 -1.81 23.31
N ALA A 30 6.00 -2.85 22.52
CA ALA A 30 7.36 -3.15 22.09
C ALA A 30 7.96 -2.06 21.19
N CYS A 31 7.15 -1.38 20.38
CA CYS A 31 7.57 -0.30 19.49
C CYS A 31 7.50 1.10 20.15
N GLN A 32 6.66 1.31 21.16
CA GLN A 32 6.39 2.61 21.78
C GLN A 32 7.45 3.04 22.82
N LEU A 33 8.04 2.09 23.58
CA LEU A 33 8.87 2.39 24.76
C LEU A 33 10.21 3.11 24.42
N ASN A 34 10.34 4.35 24.88
CA ASN A 34 11.52 5.24 24.99
C ASN A 34 12.54 5.36 23.83
N GLN A 35 12.85 6.63 23.50
CA GLN A 35 13.74 7.12 22.43
C GLN A 35 15.24 6.92 22.70
N ASN A 36 15.63 5.91 23.48
CA ASN A 36 17.06 5.65 23.69
C ASN A 36 17.68 5.11 22.40
N LYS A 37 18.37 5.99 21.67
CA LYS A 37 19.12 5.72 20.43
C LYS A 37 20.30 4.77 20.60
N SER A 38 20.48 4.19 21.79
CA SER A 38 21.52 3.19 22.01
C SER A 38 21.23 1.97 21.14
N PHE A 39 22.16 1.67 20.24
CA PHE A 39 22.12 0.54 19.32
C PHE A 39 21.72 -0.77 20.02
N SER A 40 22.25 -1.03 21.22
CA SER A 40 21.94 -2.23 22.01
C SER A 40 20.46 -2.32 22.42
N VAL A 41 19.79 -1.20 22.64
CA VAL A 41 18.37 -1.18 23.02
C VAL A 41 17.48 -1.46 21.80
N GLN A 42 17.84 -0.92 20.64
CA GLN A 42 17.11 -1.16 19.39
C GLN A 42 17.19 -2.62 18.93
N GLU A 43 18.35 -3.26 19.05
CA GLU A 43 18.49 -4.69 18.76
C GLU A 43 17.71 -5.58 19.72
N ARG A 44 17.66 -5.21 21.01
CA ARG A 44 16.84 -5.92 22.00
C ARG A 44 15.36 -5.79 21.67
N LYS A 45 14.89 -4.61 21.24
CA LYS A 45 13.51 -4.41 20.77
C LYS A 45 13.19 -5.28 19.56
N ALA A 46 14.05 -5.26 18.53
CA ALA A 46 13.88 -6.10 17.35
C ALA A 46 13.83 -7.58 17.70
N SER A 47 14.69 -8.04 18.63
CA SER A 47 14.64 -9.42 19.12
C SER A 47 13.33 -9.75 19.85
N CYS A 48 12.76 -8.81 20.60
CA CYS A 48 11.48 -9.02 21.29
C CYS A 48 10.33 -9.09 20.28
N VAL A 49 10.30 -8.17 19.31
CA VAL A 49 9.33 -8.18 18.20
C VAL A 49 9.44 -9.49 17.41
N GLN A 50 10.65 -9.95 17.09
CA GLN A 50 10.86 -11.22 16.39
C GLN A 50 10.32 -12.42 17.18
N LEU A 51 10.51 -12.45 18.50
CA LEU A 51 9.96 -13.52 19.35
C LEU A 51 8.43 -13.47 19.40
N LEU A 52 7.84 -12.27 19.46
CA LEU A 52 6.39 -12.09 19.39
C LEU A 52 5.85 -12.58 18.05
N LEU A 53 6.46 -12.19 16.93
CA LEU A 53 6.04 -12.58 15.58
C LEU A 53 6.14 -14.10 15.32
N TYR A 54 7.04 -14.79 16.02
CA TYR A 54 7.16 -16.25 15.94
C TYR A 54 6.19 -16.98 16.87
N TRP A 55 5.42 -16.26 17.70
CA TRP A 55 4.41 -16.87 18.55
C TRP A 55 3.37 -17.60 17.69
N LYS A 56 3.11 -18.84 18.08
CA LYS A 56 2.08 -19.70 17.50
C LYS A 56 1.22 -20.16 18.67
N GLY A 57 0.00 -19.63 18.75
CA GLY A 57 -0.94 -19.94 19.81
C GLY A 57 -1.59 -21.32 19.67
N VAL A 58 -2.72 -21.49 20.35
CA VAL A 58 -3.49 -22.73 20.36
C VAL A 58 -3.90 -23.09 18.92
N THR A 59 -3.86 -24.38 18.59
CA THR A 59 -4.41 -24.90 17.34
C THR A 59 -5.92 -24.73 17.36
N LEU A 60 -6.44 -23.87 16.49
CA LEU A 60 -7.87 -23.73 16.24
C LEU A 60 -8.39 -25.05 15.65
N ALA A 61 -9.70 -25.31 15.79
CA ALA A 61 -10.33 -26.56 15.35
C ALA A 61 -10.11 -26.91 13.86
N GLY A 62 -9.71 -25.94 13.03
CA GLY A 62 -9.35 -26.12 11.62
C GLY A 62 -7.87 -26.39 11.34
N GLY A 63 -7.05 -26.72 12.34
CA GLY A 63 -5.60 -27.00 12.17
C GLY A 63 -4.72 -25.75 11.97
N GLN A 64 -5.32 -24.57 11.84
CA GLN A 64 -4.62 -23.30 11.81
C GLN A 64 -4.20 -22.90 13.23
N ARG A 65 -2.99 -22.34 13.40
CA ARG A 65 -2.53 -21.82 14.69
C ARG A 65 -2.83 -20.33 14.77
N GLU A 66 -3.23 -19.86 15.94
CA GLU A 66 -3.33 -18.42 16.19
C GLU A 66 -1.97 -17.76 15.91
N LYS A 67 -1.99 -16.67 15.12
CA LYS A 67 -0.84 -15.83 14.81
C LYS A 67 -1.04 -14.48 15.51
N VAL A 68 0.07 -13.77 15.71
CA VAL A 68 0.00 -12.37 16.12
C VAL A 68 -0.72 -11.54 15.06
N ASP A 69 -1.70 -10.75 15.53
CA ASP A 69 -2.41 -9.79 14.71
C ASP A 69 -1.55 -8.54 14.50
N LEU A 70 -1.13 -8.34 13.24
CA LEU A 70 -0.34 -7.18 12.80
C LEU A 70 -1.21 -6.00 12.38
N SER A 71 -2.50 -6.25 12.14
CA SER A 71 -3.49 -5.25 11.74
C SER A 71 -4.13 -4.56 12.94
N ALA A 72 -3.86 -5.03 14.16
CA ALA A 72 -4.37 -4.44 15.37
C ALA A 72 -4.02 -2.94 15.44
N GLN A 73 -5.04 -2.13 15.68
CA GLN A 73 -4.92 -0.70 15.93
C GLN A 73 -5.11 -0.36 17.41
N ASP A 74 -4.37 0.66 17.84
CA ASP A 74 -4.50 1.35 19.12
C ASP A 74 -5.71 2.30 19.13
N LYS A 75 -5.94 3.00 20.25
CA LYS A 75 -6.97 4.05 20.35
C LYS A 75 -6.87 5.14 19.29
N ASP A 76 -5.65 5.48 18.89
CA ASP A 76 -5.38 6.52 17.89
C ASP A 76 -5.44 5.98 16.44
N GLY A 77 -5.85 4.72 16.24
CA GLY A 77 -5.84 4.08 14.92
C GLY A 77 -4.44 3.64 14.46
N ASN A 78 -3.41 3.87 15.28
CA ASN A 78 -2.03 3.50 14.96
C ASN A 78 -1.85 1.98 15.07
N THR A 79 -1.19 1.39 14.07
CA THR A 79 -0.69 0.01 14.14
C THR A 79 0.74 -0.04 14.69
N ALA A 80 1.23 -1.23 15.02
CA ALA A 80 2.62 -1.40 15.45
C ALA A 80 3.64 -0.91 14.40
N LEU A 81 3.29 -0.95 13.11
CA LEU A 81 4.13 -0.43 12.03
C LEU A 81 4.19 1.11 12.05
N HIS A 82 3.09 1.80 12.39
CA HIS A 82 3.07 3.27 12.57
C HIS A 82 4.08 3.69 13.65
N TRP A 83 4.09 3.02 14.80
CA TRP A 83 5.07 3.31 15.85
C TRP A 83 6.50 2.98 15.43
N ALA A 84 6.72 1.85 14.76
CA ALA A 84 8.04 1.47 14.28
C ALA A 84 8.61 2.49 13.28
N ALA A 85 7.76 3.00 12.38
CA ALA A 85 8.10 4.03 11.41
C ALA A 85 8.36 5.39 12.07
N SER A 86 7.46 5.84 12.94
CA SER A 86 7.57 7.12 13.66
C SER A 86 8.82 7.21 14.54
N LYS A 87 9.28 6.07 15.09
CA LYS A 87 10.46 6.00 15.98
C LYS A 87 11.77 5.67 15.27
N GLY A 88 11.76 5.44 13.96
CA GLY A 88 12.99 5.12 13.24
C GLY A 88 13.50 3.69 13.49
N LEU A 89 12.62 2.75 13.87
CA LEU A 89 12.99 1.39 14.23
C LEU A 89 13.18 0.50 12.99
N ARG A 90 14.20 0.79 12.16
CA ARG A 90 14.46 0.09 10.89
C ARG A 90 14.41 -1.44 10.99
N ARG A 91 15.04 -2.03 12.01
CA ARG A 91 15.05 -3.49 12.14
C ARG A 91 13.68 -4.06 12.51
N CYS A 92 12.89 -3.34 13.30
CA CYS A 92 11.52 -3.74 13.62
C CYS A 92 10.62 -3.60 12.38
N THR A 93 10.76 -2.53 11.60
CA THR A 93 9.98 -2.36 10.36
C THR A 93 10.29 -3.47 9.36
N GLU A 94 11.56 -3.82 9.15
CA GLU A 94 11.94 -4.95 8.29
C GLU A 94 11.30 -6.28 8.74
N LEU A 95 11.29 -6.56 10.04
CA LEU A 95 10.67 -7.77 10.60
C LEU A 95 9.15 -7.78 10.43
N LEU A 96 8.48 -6.66 10.69
CA LEU A 96 7.03 -6.52 10.51
C LEU A 96 6.64 -6.70 9.03
N LEU A 97 7.40 -6.10 8.12
CA LEU A 97 7.20 -6.24 6.67
C LEU A 97 7.39 -7.68 6.20
N ALA A 98 8.43 -8.36 6.69
CA ALA A 98 8.70 -9.76 6.34
C ALA A 98 7.56 -10.71 6.78
N HIS A 99 6.79 -10.34 7.80
CA HIS A 99 5.66 -11.13 8.30
C HIS A 99 4.29 -10.76 7.69
N GLY A 100 4.28 -9.84 6.71
CA GLY A 100 3.06 -9.41 6.00
C GLY A 100 2.25 -8.37 6.76
N SER A 101 2.91 -7.44 7.47
CA SER A 101 2.20 -6.33 8.11
C SER A 101 1.49 -5.48 7.06
N PRO A 102 0.22 -5.11 7.28
CA PRO A 102 -0.49 -4.22 6.37
C PRO A 102 0.17 -2.84 6.33
N LEU A 103 0.33 -2.31 5.12
CA LEU A 103 1.06 -1.07 4.82
C LEU A 103 0.14 0.13 4.63
N PHE A 104 -1.08 -0.12 4.16
CA PHE A 104 -2.05 0.89 3.75
C PHE A 104 -3.04 1.28 4.85
N ILE A 105 -2.87 0.76 6.07
CA ILE A 105 -3.74 1.15 7.17
C ILE A 105 -3.45 2.60 7.53
N GLU A 106 -4.49 3.42 7.56
CA GLU A 106 -4.44 4.79 8.04
C GLU A 106 -4.81 4.85 9.52
N ASN A 107 -4.18 5.76 10.25
CA ASN A 107 -4.56 6.10 11.60
C ASN A 107 -5.70 7.15 11.63
N ASN A 108 -6.11 7.60 12.83
CA ASN A 108 -7.19 8.59 12.96
C ASN A 108 -6.88 9.96 12.30
N ASP A 109 -5.59 10.26 12.10
CA ASP A 109 -5.14 11.47 11.41
C ASP A 109 -5.05 11.29 9.88
N LYS A 110 -5.52 10.15 9.35
CA LYS A 110 -5.38 9.75 7.93
C LYS A 110 -3.93 9.65 7.47
N LEU A 111 -3.03 9.29 8.39
CA LEU A 111 -1.61 9.12 8.08
C LEU A 111 -1.30 7.64 7.97
N THR A 112 -0.57 7.28 6.93
CA THR A 112 0.00 5.94 6.76
C THR A 112 1.29 5.79 7.59
N PRO A 113 1.80 4.56 7.79
CA PRO A 113 3.10 4.35 8.40
C PRO A 113 4.23 5.07 7.65
N CYS A 114 4.10 5.21 6.32
CA CYS A 114 5.09 5.92 5.50
C CYS A 114 5.10 7.42 5.81
N ASP A 115 3.93 8.04 5.94
CA ASP A 115 3.80 9.46 6.29
C ASP A 115 4.41 9.77 7.66
N LEU A 116 4.23 8.86 8.62
CA LEU A 116 4.85 8.98 9.93
C LEU A 116 6.38 8.83 9.89
N ALA A 117 6.92 7.96 9.03
CA ALA A 117 8.37 7.86 8.81
C ALA A 117 8.93 9.18 8.21
N MET A 118 8.22 9.75 7.25
CA MET A 118 8.57 11.04 6.64
C MET A 118 8.55 12.18 7.66
N ARG A 119 7.50 12.27 8.47
CA ARG A 119 7.39 13.26 9.56
C ARG A 119 8.47 13.09 10.62
N GLY A 120 8.93 11.87 10.86
CA GLY A 120 10.05 11.54 11.76
C GLY A 120 11.44 11.78 11.15
N SER A 121 11.54 12.27 9.90
CA SER A 121 12.79 12.41 9.14
C SER A 121 13.56 11.09 8.98
N HIS A 122 12.83 9.96 8.93
CA HIS A 122 13.38 8.62 8.77
C HIS A 122 13.28 8.16 7.31
N HIS A 123 13.97 8.88 6.41
CA HIS A 123 13.91 8.66 4.96
C HIS A 123 14.28 7.24 4.53
N ASP A 124 15.19 6.57 5.24
CA ASP A 124 15.56 5.18 4.96
C ASP A 124 14.38 4.22 5.12
N ILE A 125 13.54 4.46 6.14
CA ILE A 125 12.35 3.64 6.40
C ILE A 125 11.24 3.98 5.44
N ALA A 126 11.05 5.28 5.13
CA ALA A 126 10.09 5.72 4.13
C ALA A 126 10.36 5.04 2.78
N ARG A 127 11.61 5.06 2.29
CA ARG A 127 12.00 4.35 1.05
C ARG A 127 11.75 2.84 1.10
N LEU A 128 12.01 2.21 2.25
CA LEU A 128 11.73 0.78 2.42
C LEU A 128 10.23 0.50 2.33
N LEU A 129 9.39 1.34 2.95
CA LEU A 129 7.94 1.22 2.91
C LEU A 129 7.41 1.49 1.50
N GLU A 130 7.83 2.58 0.85
CA GLU A 130 7.50 2.91 -0.55
C GLU A 130 7.84 1.76 -1.48
N SER A 131 9.05 1.20 -1.38
CA SER A 131 9.44 0.07 -2.23
C SER A 131 8.48 -1.10 -2.04
N ARG A 132 8.06 -1.40 -0.81
CA ARG A 132 7.14 -2.50 -0.53
C ARG A 132 5.71 -2.19 -0.96
N MET A 133 5.27 -0.94 -0.89
CA MET A 133 3.94 -0.52 -1.37
C MET A 133 3.84 -0.66 -2.88
N VAL A 134 4.85 -0.19 -3.63
CA VAL A 134 4.90 -0.30 -5.10
C VAL A 134 4.90 -1.76 -5.56
N PHE A 135 5.55 -2.66 -4.83
CA PHE A 135 5.56 -4.09 -5.18
C PHE A 135 4.40 -4.90 -4.57
N ALA A 136 3.66 -4.35 -3.60
CA ALA A 136 2.49 -4.99 -3.01
C ALA A 136 1.27 -4.91 -3.94
N ASP A 137 1.26 -3.96 -4.86
CA ASP A 137 0.17 -3.66 -5.81
C ASP A 137 -0.06 -4.72 -6.89
N ASN A 138 0.62 -5.88 -6.79
CA ASN A 138 0.44 -7.00 -7.73
C ASN A 138 -0.41 -8.15 -7.17
N ASN A 139 -1.01 -8.00 -5.98
CA ASN A 139 -2.03 -8.93 -5.50
C ASN A 139 -3.11 -8.19 -4.70
N ASP A 140 -4.27 -8.09 -5.34
CA ASP A 140 -5.60 -7.87 -4.81
C ASP A 140 -6.20 -6.45 -4.88
N THR A 141 -7.21 -6.39 -5.76
CA THR A 141 -8.38 -5.51 -5.75
C THR A 141 -8.16 -4.08 -6.21
N VAL A 142 -8.12 -3.93 -7.53
CA VAL A 142 -8.82 -2.81 -8.17
C VAL A 142 -10.22 -2.76 -7.54
N ASN A 143 -10.45 -1.81 -6.65
CA ASN A 143 -11.79 -1.33 -6.39
C ASN A 143 -12.22 -0.66 -7.69
N GLU A 144 -12.96 -1.39 -8.52
CA GLU A 144 -13.49 -0.95 -9.82
C GLU A 144 -14.42 0.28 -9.72
N ASP A 145 -14.70 0.77 -8.51
CA ASP A 145 -15.64 1.87 -8.26
C ASP A 145 -15.01 3.28 -8.37
N GLU A 146 -13.68 3.41 -8.49
CA GLU A 146 -13.01 4.67 -8.86
C GLU A 146 -12.21 4.53 -10.16
N ILE A 147 -12.86 3.97 -11.19
CA ILE A 147 -12.44 4.20 -12.57
C ILE A 147 -12.70 5.68 -12.88
N ILE A 148 -11.66 6.49 -12.76
CA ILE A 148 -11.49 7.67 -13.61
C ILE A 148 -11.66 7.13 -15.03
N GLN A 149 -12.66 7.64 -15.75
CA GLN A 149 -12.93 7.29 -17.15
C GLN A 149 -11.80 7.80 -18.06
N GLU A 150 -10.60 7.25 -17.92
CA GLU A 150 -9.66 7.19 -19.03
C GLU A 150 -10.05 5.94 -19.80
N GLN A 151 -10.99 6.13 -20.73
CA GLN A 151 -11.18 5.17 -21.81
C GLN A 151 -9.84 5.09 -22.55
N ASP A 152 -9.07 4.05 -22.23
CA ASP A 152 -8.19 3.42 -23.19
C ASP A 152 -9.05 2.93 -24.35
N GLU A 153 -9.48 3.86 -25.21
CA GLU A 153 -9.87 3.54 -26.56
C GLU A 153 -8.62 2.96 -27.22
N VAL A 154 -8.50 1.65 -27.13
CA VAL A 154 -7.73 0.84 -28.07
C VAL A 154 -8.12 1.36 -29.44
N TYR A 155 -7.21 2.12 -30.07
CA TYR A 155 -7.44 2.74 -31.36
C TYR A 155 -7.59 1.63 -32.41
N SER A 156 -8.79 1.04 -32.50
CA SER A 156 -9.17 0.20 -33.61
C SER A 156 -9.37 1.19 -34.75
N GLY A 157 -8.35 1.35 -35.60
CA GLY A 157 -8.36 2.33 -36.68
C GLY A 157 -9.71 2.37 -37.39
N LEU A 158 -10.12 3.59 -37.78
CA LEU A 158 -11.42 3.86 -38.41
C LEU A 158 -11.80 2.73 -39.37
N ARG A 159 -13.03 2.23 -39.26
CA ARG A 159 -13.56 1.30 -40.26
C ARG A 159 -13.46 2.00 -41.61
N SER A 160 -13.19 1.26 -42.68
CA SER A 160 -13.04 1.85 -44.02
C SER A 160 -14.23 2.74 -44.42
N GLN A 161 -15.40 2.47 -43.83
CA GLN A 161 -16.61 3.26 -43.96
C GLN A 161 -16.52 4.64 -43.28
N ASP A 162 -16.01 4.72 -42.04
CA ASP A 162 -15.86 5.98 -41.30
C ASP A 162 -14.80 6.88 -41.97
N LEU A 163 -13.75 6.28 -42.53
CA LEU A 163 -12.73 7.00 -43.31
C LEU A 163 -13.35 7.63 -44.58
N GLN A 164 -14.28 6.91 -45.21
CA GLN A 164 -14.95 7.36 -46.41
C GLN A 164 -15.97 8.47 -46.09
N GLU A 165 -16.70 8.35 -44.99
CA GLU A 165 -17.59 9.42 -44.49
C GLU A 165 -16.80 10.70 -44.16
N ALA A 166 -15.65 10.58 -43.50
CA ALA A 166 -14.78 11.73 -43.23
C ALA A 166 -14.25 12.38 -44.52
N LYS A 167 -13.88 11.57 -45.53
CA LYS A 167 -13.47 12.07 -46.85
C LYS A 167 -14.61 12.84 -47.52
N ASP A 168 -15.82 12.27 -47.51
CA ASP A 168 -16.99 12.86 -48.16
C ASP A 168 -17.42 14.16 -47.46
N GLN A 169 -17.34 14.24 -46.13
CA GLN A 169 -17.57 15.48 -45.39
C GLN A 169 -16.55 16.56 -45.74
N LEU A 170 -15.25 16.21 -45.80
CA LEU A 170 -14.19 17.17 -46.12
C LEU A 170 -14.33 17.69 -47.58
N LEU A 171 -14.77 16.83 -48.50
CA LEU A 171 -15.10 17.23 -49.88
C LEU A 171 -16.25 18.23 -49.94
N VAL A 172 -17.32 18.00 -49.18
CA VAL A 172 -18.48 18.90 -49.13
C VAL A 172 -18.07 20.24 -48.51
N ASP A 173 -17.40 20.23 -47.36
CA ASP A 173 -16.97 21.44 -46.66
C ASP A 173 -16.03 22.31 -47.53
N THR A 174 -15.10 21.68 -48.25
CA THR A 174 -14.19 22.40 -49.14
C THR A 174 -14.90 22.97 -50.36
N SER A 175 -15.89 22.24 -50.91
CA SER A 175 -16.73 22.73 -52.01
C SER A 175 -17.56 23.93 -51.59
N ASP A 176 -18.13 23.91 -50.38
CA ASP A 176 -18.98 24.97 -49.85
C ASP A 176 -18.16 26.20 -49.45
N MET A 177 -17.01 26.00 -48.81
CA MET A 177 -16.11 27.09 -48.38
C MET A 177 -15.53 27.85 -49.58
N LEU A 178 -15.14 27.13 -50.63
CA LEU A 178 -14.53 27.72 -51.82
C LEU A 178 -15.55 28.04 -52.94
N LYS A 179 -16.82 27.64 -52.76
CA LYS A 179 -17.90 27.76 -53.76
C LYS A 179 -17.52 27.19 -55.13
N ILE A 180 -16.94 25.99 -55.13
CA ILE A 180 -16.50 25.26 -56.33
C ILE A 180 -17.25 23.94 -56.45
N PRO A 181 -17.41 23.39 -57.67
CA PRO A 181 -18.03 22.08 -57.84
C PRO A 181 -17.19 20.98 -57.17
N LEU A 182 -17.86 19.98 -56.59
CA LEU A 182 -17.26 18.89 -55.79
C LEU A 182 -16.08 18.19 -56.49
N PHE A 183 -16.15 17.96 -57.80
CA PHE A 183 -15.07 17.31 -58.55
C PHE A 183 -13.78 18.15 -58.59
N THR A 184 -13.90 19.49 -58.56
CA THR A 184 -12.75 20.40 -58.45
C THR A 184 -12.18 20.39 -57.04
N ALA A 185 -13.03 20.33 -56.01
CA ALA A 185 -12.59 20.16 -54.62
C ALA A 185 -11.83 18.83 -54.42
N GLU A 186 -12.30 17.75 -55.02
CA GLU A 186 -11.62 16.45 -54.98
C GLU A 186 -10.24 16.49 -55.64
N ALA A 187 -10.11 17.15 -56.79
CA ALA A 187 -8.82 17.30 -57.47
C ALA A 187 -7.82 18.11 -56.62
N LEU A 188 -8.28 19.11 -55.86
CA LEU A 188 -7.44 19.89 -54.96
C LEU A 188 -6.93 19.07 -53.77
N LEU A 189 -7.80 18.25 -53.18
CA LEU A 189 -7.46 17.41 -52.02
C LEU A 189 -6.57 16.21 -52.42
N ARG A 190 -6.61 15.77 -53.68
CA ARG A 190 -5.82 14.63 -54.18
C ARG A 190 -4.36 14.98 -54.49
N ASN A 191 -4.02 16.26 -54.62
CA ASN A 191 -2.72 16.73 -55.12
C ASN A 191 -1.74 17.18 -54.01
N ASN A 192 -2.02 16.89 -52.74
CA ASN A 192 -1.11 17.13 -51.60
C ASN A 192 -0.67 15.83 -50.94
#